data_AF-A0A838BTA4-F1
#
_entry.id   AF-A0A838BTA4-F1
#
_cell.length_a   1.000
_cell.length_b   1.000
_cell.length_c   1.000
_cell.angle_alpha   90.00
_cell.angle_beta   90.00
_cell.angle_gamma   90.00
#
_symmetry.space_group_name_H-M   'P 1'
#
loop_
_entity.id
_entity.type
_entity.pdbx_description
1 polymer ?
#
loop_
_entity_poly.entity_id
_entity_poly.type
_entity_poly.pdbx_seq_one_letter_code
_entity_poly.pdbx_strand_id
1 'polypeptide(L)'
;MARYYFDIHDGAQSVRDDDGAEFDSLDAALQAATRSAAEIGTNRLGRGDTRDVVIEVRDERGQRICTAKASMEIEWHVSRSQGPHPWSAEVSIGKKNPARGRALPRRRS
;
A
#
# COMPACT_ATOMS: atom_id res chain seq x y z
N MET A 1 13.46 -36.21 11.13
CA MET A 1 13.72 -34.83 10.68
C MET A 1 14.55 -34.89 9.41
N ALA A 2 14.23 -34.03 8.45
CA ALA A 2 14.97 -33.87 7.20
C ALA A 2 15.31 -32.39 7.05
N ARG A 3 16.48 -32.09 6.46
CA ARG A 3 16.90 -30.70 6.23
C ARG A 3 16.38 -30.18 4.90
N TYR A 4 15.79 -29.00 4.96
CA TYR A 4 15.24 -28.31 3.81
C TYR A 4 15.87 -26.92 3.68
N TYR A 5 16.08 -26.49 2.45
CA TYR A 5 16.72 -25.20 2.14
C TYR A 5 15.71 -24.29 1.46
N PHE A 6 15.68 -23.01 1.83
CA PHE A 6 14.69 -22.04 1.36
C PHE A 6 15.34 -20.94 0.53
N ASP A 7 15.31 -21.08 -0.79
CA ASP A 7 15.81 -20.02 -1.68
C ASP A 7 14.72 -18.97 -1.89
N ILE A 8 15.01 -17.72 -1.57
CA ILE A 8 14.07 -16.61 -1.67
C ILE A 8 14.39 -15.79 -2.92
N HIS A 9 13.39 -15.56 -3.77
CA HIS A 9 13.46 -14.70 -4.94
C HIS A 9 12.44 -13.57 -4.81
N ASP A 10 12.92 -12.34 -4.92
CA ASP A 10 12.13 -11.09 -4.86
C ASP A 10 12.22 -10.28 -6.16
N GLY A 11 12.35 -10.96 -7.29
CA GLY A 11 12.51 -10.33 -8.61
C GLY A 11 13.88 -9.64 -8.83
N ALA A 12 14.31 -8.75 -7.94
CA ALA A 12 15.59 -8.03 -8.04
C ALA A 12 16.75 -8.73 -7.34
N GLN A 13 16.46 -9.55 -6.32
CA GLN A 13 17.46 -10.28 -5.56
C GLN A 13 17.01 -11.72 -5.35
N SER A 14 17.95 -12.64 -5.52
CA SER A 14 17.83 -14.03 -5.10
C SER A 14 18.79 -14.26 -3.94
N VAL A 15 18.25 -14.77 -2.85
CA VAL A 15 19.00 -15.14 -1.65
C VAL A 15 18.92 -16.66 -1.55
N ARG A 16 20.08 -17.30 -1.66
CA ARG A 16 20.21 -18.74 -1.48
C ARG A 16 20.36 -19.02 0.01
N ASP A 17 19.63 -20.00 0.50
CA ASP A 17 19.82 -20.53 1.85
C ASP A 17 20.77 -21.73 1.79
N ASP A 18 21.92 -21.62 2.46
CA ASP A 18 22.96 -22.64 2.52
C ASP A 18 23.02 -23.32 3.91
N ASP A 19 22.37 -22.76 4.94
CA ASP A 19 22.30 -23.36 6.28
C ASP A 19 21.16 -24.40 6.33
N GLY A 20 20.02 -24.05 5.74
CA GLY A 20 18.81 -24.85 5.77
C GLY A 20 18.21 -24.97 7.17
N ALA A 21 17.00 -25.53 7.25
CA ALA A 21 16.32 -25.81 8.52
C ALA A 21 15.75 -27.23 8.53
N GLU A 22 15.73 -27.84 9.72
CA GLU A 22 15.25 -29.19 9.93
C GLU A 22 13.74 -29.19 10.20
N PHE A 23 13.01 -30.00 9.45
CA PHE A 23 11.57 -30.18 9.63
C PHE A 23 11.21 -31.66 9.76
N ASP A 24 10.13 -31.94 10.48
CA ASP A 24 9.61 -33.30 10.66
C ASP A 24 8.93 -33.84 9.40
N SER A 25 8.43 -32.96 8.53
CA SER A 25 7.73 -33.32 7.30
C SER A 25 7.88 -32.24 6.23
N LEU A 26 7.65 -32.62 4.98
CA LEU A 26 7.56 -31.69 3.85
C LEU A 26 6.44 -30.65 4.05
N ASP A 27 5.32 -31.06 4.65
CA ASP A 27 4.19 -30.18 4.93
C ASP A 27 4.59 -29.06 5.91
N ALA A 28 5.34 -29.39 6.97
CA ALA A 28 5.85 -28.40 7.91
C ALA A 28 6.83 -27.42 7.23
N ALA A 29 7.72 -27.92 6.37
CA ALA A 29 8.61 -27.09 5.58
C ALA A 29 7.83 -26.17 4.61
N LEU A 30 6.81 -26.70 3.93
CA LEU A 30 5.94 -25.93 3.03
C LEU A 30 5.16 -24.85 3.78
N GLN A 31 4.62 -25.17 4.97
CA GLN A 31 3.93 -24.21 5.80
C GLN A 31 4.86 -23.07 6.21
N ALA A 32 6.10 -23.40 6.62
CA ALA A 32 7.12 -22.42 6.93
C ALA A 32 7.44 -21.53 5.71
N ALA A 33 7.69 -22.12 4.54
CA ALA A 33 7.95 -21.38 3.30
C ALA A 33 6.78 -20.44 2.94
N THR A 34 5.54 -20.94 3.01
CA THR A 34 4.34 -20.16 2.67
C THR A 34 4.18 -18.98 3.62
N ARG A 35 4.36 -19.21 4.92
CA ARG A 35 4.30 -18.16 5.93
C ARG A 35 5.39 -17.11 5.69
N SER A 36 6.62 -17.53 5.45
CA SER A 36 7.72 -16.61 5.15
C SER A 36 7.45 -15.80 3.88
N ALA A 37 6.93 -16.42 2.82
CA ALA A 37 6.60 -15.71 1.58
C ALA A 37 5.53 -14.62 1.81
N ALA A 38 4.50 -14.94 2.60
CA ALA A 38 3.44 -14.00 2.96
C ALA A 38 3.94 -12.86 3.87
N GLU A 39 4.77 -13.15 4.87
CA GLU A 39 5.36 -12.14 5.76
C GLU A 39 6.24 -11.15 4.99
N ILE A 40 7.09 -11.65 4.09
CA ILE A 40 7.92 -10.83 3.21
C ILE A 40 7.04 -9.99 2.28
N GLY A 41 6.06 -10.61 1.62
CA GLY A 41 5.13 -9.91 0.73
C GLY A 41 4.36 -8.80 1.44
N THR A 42 3.87 -9.06 2.66
CA THR A 42 3.13 -8.07 3.47
C THR A 42 4.03 -6.88 3.88
N ASN A 43 5.26 -7.16 4.30
CA ASN A 43 6.22 -6.11 4.66
C ASN A 43 6.56 -5.21 3.44
N ARG A 44 6.65 -5.78 2.24
CA ARG A 44 6.86 -5.04 1.00
C ARG A 44 5.64 -4.23 0.56
N LEU A 45 4.45 -4.82 0.70
CA LEU A 45 3.20 -4.12 0.41
C LEU A 45 3.06 -2.84 1.24
N GLY A 46 3.46 -2.86 2.52
CA GLY A 46 3.50 -1.66 3.37
C GLY A 46 4.41 -0.54 2.85
N ARG A 47 5.34 -0.85 1.93
CA ARG A 47 6.24 0.10 1.26
C ARG A 47 5.78 0.47 -0.15
N GLY A 48 4.66 -0.08 -0.62
CA GLY A 48 4.15 0.11 -1.99
C GLY A 48 4.85 -0.76 -3.04
N ASP A 49 5.60 -1.79 -2.65
CA ASP A 49 6.22 -2.74 -3.57
C ASP A 49 5.31 -3.98 -3.71
N THR A 50 4.85 -4.23 -4.94
CA THR A 50 3.94 -5.32 -5.31
C THR A 50 4.64 -6.46 -6.04
N ARG A 51 5.97 -6.53 -5.97
CA ARG A 51 6.73 -7.63 -6.58
C ARG A 51 6.36 -8.98 -5.98
N ASP A 52 6.40 -9.99 -6.85
CA ASP A 52 6.19 -11.37 -6.45
C ASP A 52 7.32 -11.84 -5.53
N VAL A 53 6.92 -12.52 -4.45
CA VAL A 53 7.85 -13.23 -3.55
C VAL A 53 7.73 -14.71 -3.85
N VAL A 54 8.84 -15.32 -4.24
CA VAL A 54 8.91 -16.75 -4.51
C VAL A 54 9.90 -17.37 -3.52
N ILE A 55 9.46 -18.41 -2.81
CA ILE A 55 10.33 -19.23 -1.95
C ILE A 55 10.35 -20.63 -2.53
N GLU A 56 11.54 -21.10 -2.86
CA GLU A 56 11.78 -22.43 -3.40
C GLU A 56 12.36 -23.30 -2.31
N VAL A 57 11.70 -24.42 -2.04
CA VAL A 57 12.17 -25.38 -1.04
C VAL A 57 12.93 -26.48 -1.76
N ARG A 58 14.15 -26.74 -1.29
CA ARG A 58 14.99 -27.84 -1.76
C ARG A 58 15.22 -28.85 -0.66
N ASP A 59 15.39 -30.10 -1.06
CA ASP A 59 15.85 -31.18 -0.17
C ASP A 59 17.39 -31.16 0.00
N GLU A 60 17.90 -32.10 0.81
CA GLU A 60 19.33 -32.32 1.07
C GLU A 60 20.15 -32.67 -0.17
N ARG A 61 19.49 -33.13 -1.24
CA ARG A 61 20.12 -33.49 -2.51
C ARG A 61 20.15 -32.28 -3.46
N GLY A 62 19.65 -31.12 -3.01
CA GLY A 62 19.51 -29.91 -3.82
C GLY A 62 18.37 -29.98 -4.83
N GLN A 63 17.49 -30.98 -4.74
CA GLN A 63 16.33 -31.10 -5.61
C GLN A 63 15.24 -30.14 -5.12
N ARG A 64 14.73 -29.30 -6.02
CA ARG A 64 13.55 -28.48 -5.72
C ARG A 64 12.32 -29.38 -5.61
N ILE A 65 11.70 -29.37 -4.44
CA ILE A 65 10.55 -30.24 -4.12
C ILE A 65 9.24 -29.45 -4.09
N CYS A 66 9.28 -28.17 -3.74
CA CYS A 66 8.11 -27.30 -3.83
C CYS A 66 8.50 -25.83 -4.00
N THR A 67 7.52 -25.03 -4.43
CA THR A 67 7.65 -23.59 -4.60
C THR A 67 6.42 -22.92 -4.01
N ALA A 68 6.63 -22.01 -3.07
CA ALA A 68 5.61 -21.13 -2.53
C ALA A 68 5.73 -19.76 -3.20
N LYS A 69 4.65 -19.26 -3.79
CA LYS A 69 4.61 -17.94 -4.43
C LYS A 69 3.53 -17.08 -3.80
N ALA A 70 3.91 -15.87 -3.36
CA ALA A 70 2.99 -14.83 -2.95
C ALA A 70 3.01 -13.70 -3.99
N SER A 71 1.85 -13.40 -4.56
CA SER A 71 1.64 -12.34 -5.54
C SER A 71 0.60 -11.38 -4.98
N MET A 72 0.80 -10.08 -5.18
CA MET A 72 -0.09 -9.05 -4.67
C MET A 72 -0.57 -8.16 -5.81
N GLU A 73 -1.87 -7.92 -5.85
CA GLU A 73 -2.50 -7.01 -6.79
C GLU A 73 -3.27 -5.95 -6.00
N ILE A 74 -3.07 -4.68 -6.35
CA ILE A 74 -3.75 -3.56 -5.72
C ILE A 74 -4.68 -2.94 -6.74
N GLU A 75 -5.99 -3.08 -6.52
CA GLU A 75 -7.02 -2.40 -7.29
C GLU A 75 -7.60 -1.24 -6.48
N TRP A 76 -7.50 -0.02 -7.03
CA TRP A 76 -8.09 1.16 -6.41
C TRP A 76 -9.52 1.34 -6.88
N HIS A 77 -10.48 0.93 -6.06
CA HIS A 77 -11.89 1.28 -6.29
C HIS A 77 -12.14 2.71 -5.82
N VAL A 78 -11.93 3.68 -6.72
CA VAL A 78 -12.27 5.08 -6.44
C VAL A 78 -13.79 5.18 -6.33
N SER A 79 -14.32 5.25 -5.11
CA SER A 79 -15.62 5.86 -4.88
C SER A 79 -15.44 7.37 -5.02
N ARG A 80 -15.59 7.91 -6.24
CA ARG A 80 -15.81 9.36 -6.40
C ARG A 80 -17.18 9.68 -5.78
N SER A 81 -17.21 9.92 -4.47
CA SER A 81 -18.20 10.82 -3.90
C SER A 81 -17.58 12.21 -3.74
N GLN A 82 -17.13 12.80 -4.86
CA GLN A 82 -17.19 14.25 -4.94
C GLN A 82 -18.65 14.62 -5.17
N GLY A 83 -19.42 14.65 -4.09
CA GLY A 83 -20.57 15.54 -4.04
C GLY A 83 -20.05 16.97 -4.23
N PRO A 84 -20.70 17.79 -5.08
CA PRO A 84 -20.28 19.18 -5.24
C PRO A 84 -20.44 19.88 -3.89
N HIS A 85 -19.33 20.36 -3.34
CA HIS A 85 -19.31 21.18 -2.14
C HIS A 85 -19.70 22.62 -2.55
N PRO A 86 -20.84 23.15 -2.09
CA PRO A 86 -21.29 24.49 -2.45
C PRO A 86 -20.71 25.48 -1.43
N TRP A 87 -19.49 25.98 -1.68
CA TRP A 87 -19.00 27.18 -0.99
C TRP A 87 -18.48 28.26 -1.95
N SER A 88 -18.48 28.03 -3.26
CA SER A 88 -18.28 29.14 -4.22
C SER A 88 -19.56 29.98 -4.38
N ALA A 89 -20.09 30.51 -3.29
CA ALA A 89 -20.94 31.69 -3.30
C ALA A 89 -20.04 32.90 -3.00
N GLU A 90 -19.22 33.26 -3.98
CA GLU A 90 -18.55 34.54 -3.98
C GLU A 90 -19.59 35.65 -4.22
N VAL A 91 -19.48 36.67 -3.38
CA VAL A 91 -20.03 38.03 -3.55
C VAL A 91 -21.54 38.18 -3.33
N SER A 92 -21.89 38.44 -2.06
CA SER A 92 -23.04 39.28 -1.71
C SER A 92 -22.94 40.61 -2.47
N ILE A 93 -23.84 40.80 -3.42
CA ILE A 93 -24.09 42.05 -4.12
C ILE A 93 -24.74 43.01 -3.10
N GLY A 94 -23.95 43.55 -2.18
CA GLY A 94 -24.35 44.55 -1.20
C GLY A 94 -24.11 45.97 -1.72
N LYS A 95 -24.62 46.31 -2.91
CA LYS A 95 -24.50 47.68 -3.45
C LYS A 95 -25.70 48.53 -3.01
N LYS A 96 -25.47 49.25 -1.91
CA LYS A 96 -26.02 50.55 -1.49
C LYS A 96 -27.51 50.83 -1.75
N ASN A 97 -28.29 51.06 -0.69
CA ASN A 97 -29.04 52.32 -0.48
C ASN A 97 -29.68 52.41 0.92
N PRO A 98 -30.42 53.48 1.29
CA PRO A 98 -30.01 54.83 1.74
C PRO A 98 -30.38 55.07 3.22
N ALA A 99 -29.72 55.98 3.93
CA ALA A 99 -30.40 56.74 5.01
C ALA A 99 -29.50 57.79 5.70
N ARG A 100 -30.00 59.04 5.66
CA ARG A 100 -30.06 60.03 6.75
C ARG A 100 -28.72 60.68 7.16
N GLY A 101 -28.58 62.01 7.22
CA GLY A 101 -29.51 63.11 7.05
C GLY A 101 -28.90 64.42 7.59
N ARG A 102 -29.53 65.55 7.21
CA ARG A 102 -29.41 66.93 7.75
C ARG A 102 -28.06 67.65 7.52
N ALA A 103 -27.99 68.65 6.62
CA ALA A 103 -28.51 70.03 6.72
C ALA A 103 -27.83 70.89 7.80
N LEU A 104 -27.07 71.92 7.41
CA LEU A 104 -27.51 73.33 7.34
C LEU A 104 -26.42 74.24 6.72
N PRO A 105 -26.76 75.49 6.31
CA PRO A 105 -25.99 76.33 5.39
C PRO A 105 -25.20 77.44 6.11
N ARG A 106 -24.24 78.08 5.41
CA ARG A 106 -24.13 79.56 5.25
C ARG A 106 -22.80 80.05 4.64
N ARG A 107 -22.97 80.94 3.64
CA ARG A 107 -22.25 82.19 3.31
C ARG A 107 -20.75 82.19 3.02
N ARG A 108 -20.43 82.59 1.77
CA ARG A 108 -19.57 83.71 1.31
C ARG A 108 -19.93 83.90 -0.19
N SER A 109 -20.16 85.08 -0.76
CA SER A 109 -19.85 86.47 -0.41
C SER A 109 -21.02 87.38 -0.82
#